data_AF-A0A0Z8HXH0-F1
#
_entry.id   AF-A0A0Z8HXH0-F1
#
_cell.length_a   1.000
_cell.length_b   1.000
_cell.length_c   1.000
_cell.angle_alpha   90.00
_cell.angle_beta   90.00
_cell.angle_gamma   90.00
#
_symmetry.space_group_name_H-M   'P 1'
#
loop_
_entity.id
_entity.type
_entity.pdbx_description
1 polymer ?
#
loop_
_entity_poly.entity_id
_entity_poly.type
_entity_poly.pdbx_seq_one_letter_code
_entity_poly.pdbx_strand_id
1 'polypeptide(L)'
;MKTILRYFWYQEKYNLYRTVNGFFYYLRKLPLVGKSIPESIFKSYSFKSGLFLLLHILSIPSRFLVKGLWLALNFYFASFWMNILASEELTFWNILPGTWLLGFSLWLIFVGYTYRFGKGFEPFIAKSEREFMQNFGLSQSSFLQSQLFVEPIITSLFYLPALLIFSSLSGNWLYLPLGLLTIPAGSFTGQALNRALFNRGIFARRNSWQSWIILGTGLAAIASLILFRNHLSPIFLLPVLVCQVLLIWFGYRYLKQQTNHLDSLYYCMDQSLQMDKKIFEMTKGNEYTRQGLQMQAKLSMETGKDLSHLSGMTYLNALLFDRYKKVLYKKVRGWVLSLVVILVALEAFRYYLEPFELTDAVLLRCLPFSFMIMYVASSGKVVAQMVFVNCDISMLHYPFYREAKTIIAGFNYRFLQTFKLNLIFAFSLFLAIMALGRFAFSLETILLTALLLISLTALFSFHDLFIYYILQPFTKDMEVVNPVYKFLSGALYWVAYLNIKLDIGSHLYILLISIAMITYVSIGYWILLKKAPQTFRLKE
;
A
#
# COMPACT_ATOMS: atom_id res chain seq x y z
N MET A 1 31.55 -6.77 22.69
CA MET A 1 30.33 -6.11 23.21
C MET A 1 30.40 -4.57 23.16
N LYS A 2 31.46 -3.91 23.68
CA LYS A 2 31.62 -2.44 23.58
C LYS A 2 31.56 -1.88 22.15
N THR A 3 32.28 -2.49 21.20
CA THR A 3 32.27 -2.10 19.78
C THR A 3 30.89 -2.25 19.13
N ILE A 4 30.16 -3.28 19.55
CA ILE A 4 28.84 -3.65 19.01
C ILE A 4 27.77 -2.62 19.43
N LEU A 5 27.73 -2.27 20.72
CA LEU A 5 26.83 -1.21 21.23
C LEU A 5 27.12 0.15 20.58
N ARG A 6 28.40 0.44 20.34
CA ARG A 6 28.82 1.66 19.62
C ARG A 6 28.28 1.70 18.19
N TYR A 7 28.28 0.58 17.48
CA TYR A 7 27.69 0.49 16.13
C TYR A 7 26.19 0.68 16.14
N PHE A 8 25.48 0.08 17.11
CA PHE A 8 24.04 0.30 17.26
C PHE A 8 23.70 1.79 17.47
N TRP A 9 24.45 2.48 18.34
CA TRP A 9 24.28 3.92 18.56
C TRP A 9 24.54 4.75 17.29
N TYR A 10 25.58 4.43 16.53
CA TYR A 10 25.86 5.10 15.26
C TYR A 10 24.80 4.83 14.19
N GLN A 11 24.23 3.62 14.16
CA GLN A 11 23.15 3.26 13.25
C GLN A 11 21.88 4.06 13.55
N GLU A 12 21.51 4.19 14.82
CA GLU A 12 20.37 5.02 15.27
C GLU A 12 20.57 6.50 14.88
N LYS A 13 21.78 7.04 15.13
CA LYS A 13 22.14 8.41 14.76
C LYS A 13 22.07 8.63 13.25
N TYR A 14 22.61 7.70 12.46
CA TYR A 14 22.57 7.75 11.00
C TYR A 14 21.14 7.72 10.46
N ASN A 15 20.31 6.78 10.93
CA ASN A 15 18.92 6.64 10.50
C ASN A 15 18.11 7.90 10.79
N LEU A 16 18.25 8.49 11.98
CA LEU A 16 17.54 9.72 12.34
C LEU A 16 18.01 10.92 11.50
N TYR A 17 19.32 11.09 11.27
CA TYR A 17 19.80 12.15 10.39
C TYR A 17 19.33 12.01 8.96
N ARG A 18 19.30 10.79 8.43
CA ARG A 18 18.72 10.49 7.12
C ARG A 18 17.23 10.86 7.08
N THR A 19 16.47 10.50 8.11
CA THR A 19 15.03 10.81 8.21
C THR A 19 14.78 12.32 8.30
N VAL A 20 15.53 13.04 9.15
CA VAL A 20 15.44 14.50 9.30
C VAL A 20 15.81 15.21 8.00
N ASN A 21 16.90 14.80 7.34
CA ASN A 21 17.29 15.36 6.06
C ASN A 21 16.25 15.05 4.97
N GLY A 22 15.71 13.82 4.95
CA GLY A 22 14.62 13.44 4.05
C GLY A 22 13.38 14.30 4.26
N PHE A 23 12.98 14.50 5.51
CA PHE A 23 11.85 15.36 5.87
C PHE A 23 12.05 16.79 5.34
N PHE A 24 13.18 17.43 5.64
CA PHE A 24 13.46 18.79 5.13
C PHE A 24 13.57 18.84 3.61
N TYR A 25 14.13 17.80 2.97
CA TYR A 25 14.19 17.69 1.52
C TYR A 25 12.79 17.70 0.89
N TYR A 26 11.85 16.93 1.43
CA TYR A 26 10.48 16.92 0.94
C TYR A 26 9.71 18.20 1.29
N LEU A 27 9.91 18.77 2.49
CA LEU A 27 9.29 20.03 2.90
C LEU A 27 9.72 21.19 1.97
N ARG A 28 11.00 21.20 1.56
CA ARG A 28 11.55 22.17 0.61
C ARG A 28 10.98 22.06 -0.81
N LYS A 29 10.43 20.91 -1.17
CA LYS A 29 9.79 20.69 -2.47
C LYS A 29 8.33 21.17 -2.52
N LEU A 30 7.75 21.58 -1.39
CA LEU A 30 6.40 22.12 -1.36
C LEU A 30 6.39 23.56 -1.89
N PRO A 31 5.47 23.93 -2.81
CA PRO A 31 5.50 25.21 -3.51
C PRO A 31 5.31 26.44 -2.62
N LEU A 32 4.66 26.30 -1.46
CA LEU A 32 4.39 27.38 -0.51
C LEU A 32 5.41 27.42 0.65
N VAL A 33 5.65 26.26 1.27
CA VAL A 33 6.49 26.15 2.47
C VAL A 33 7.98 26.12 2.11
N GLY A 34 8.31 25.55 0.95
CA GLY A 34 9.68 25.19 0.64
C GLY A 34 10.63 26.36 0.43
N LYS A 35 10.08 27.53 0.05
CA LYS A 35 10.85 28.78 -0.13
C LYS A 35 11.29 29.40 1.20
N SER A 36 10.61 29.10 2.31
CA SER A 36 10.91 29.65 3.64
C SER A 36 12.00 28.88 4.40
N ILE A 37 12.41 27.71 3.89
CA ILE A 37 13.38 26.84 4.56
C ILE A 37 14.75 27.03 3.90
N PRO A 38 15.75 27.57 4.64
CA PRO A 38 17.06 27.85 4.08
C PRO A 38 17.87 26.56 3.82
N GLU A 39 18.74 26.57 2.82
CA GLU A 39 19.63 25.42 2.50
C GLU A 39 20.60 25.11 3.64
N SER A 40 20.92 26.13 4.46
CA SER A 40 21.82 26.03 5.60
C SER A 40 21.36 25.01 6.65
N ILE A 41 20.07 24.63 6.66
CA ILE A 41 19.53 23.60 7.56
C ILE A 41 20.19 22.23 7.36
N PHE A 42 20.71 21.96 6.16
CA PHE A 42 21.47 20.73 5.89
C PHE A 42 22.89 20.79 6.46
N LYS A 43 23.43 21.99 6.72
CA LYS A 43 24.78 22.21 7.29
C LYS A 43 24.75 22.39 8.81
N SER A 44 23.60 22.64 9.41
CA SER A 44 23.48 22.91 10.86
C SER A 44 23.58 21.64 11.71
N TYR A 45 24.79 21.16 11.96
CA TYR A 45 25.04 19.94 12.75
C TYR A 45 24.60 20.06 14.23
N SER A 46 24.72 21.24 14.84
CA SER A 46 24.30 21.51 16.22
C SER A 46 22.78 21.36 16.38
N PHE A 47 22.02 22.02 15.51
CA PHE A 47 20.56 21.90 15.44
C PHE A 47 20.12 20.46 15.22
N LYS A 48 20.74 19.75 14.27
CA LYS A 48 20.45 18.32 14.02
C LYS A 48 20.77 17.44 15.22
N SER A 49 21.83 17.76 15.97
CA SER A 49 22.22 17.01 17.17
C SER A 49 21.25 17.24 18.32
N GLY A 50 20.76 18.47 18.52
CA GLY A 50 19.71 18.77 19.49
C GLY A 50 18.38 18.11 19.10
N LEU A 51 17.99 18.21 17.84
CA LEU A 51 16.82 17.51 17.30
C LEU A 51 16.96 15.99 17.41
N PHE A 52 18.15 15.44 17.23
CA PHE A 52 18.45 14.03 17.46
C PHE A 52 18.18 13.63 18.90
N LEU A 53 18.68 14.37 19.88
CA LEU A 53 18.45 14.05 21.29
C LEU A 53 16.96 14.07 21.62
N LEU A 54 16.25 15.12 21.17
CA LEU A 54 14.83 15.29 21.40
C LEU A 54 13.99 14.18 20.73
N LEU A 55 14.19 13.93 19.44
CA LEU A 55 13.46 12.88 18.71
C LEU A 55 13.80 11.49 19.23
N HIS A 56 15.04 11.23 19.61
CA HIS A 56 15.44 9.97 20.19
C HIS A 56 14.72 9.73 21.52
N ILE A 57 14.70 10.72 22.43
CA ILE A 57 13.96 10.67 23.70
C ILE A 57 12.46 10.45 23.45
N LEU A 58 11.85 11.20 22.53
CA LEU A 58 10.43 11.02 22.18
C LEU A 58 10.13 9.65 21.54
N SER A 59 11.12 9.02 20.89
CA SER A 59 10.97 7.68 20.33
C SER A 59 11.02 6.56 21.38
N ILE A 60 11.54 6.83 22.58
CA ILE A 60 11.68 5.79 23.61
C ILE A 60 10.31 5.28 24.08
N PRO A 61 9.34 6.14 24.49
CA PRO A 61 8.01 5.69 24.85
C PRO A 61 7.32 4.88 23.76
N SER A 62 7.45 5.30 22.49
CA SER A 62 6.79 4.59 21.37
C SER A 62 7.35 3.18 21.17
N ARG A 63 8.65 2.95 21.40
CA ARG A 63 9.25 1.59 21.36
C ARG A 63 8.59 0.67 22.38
N PHE A 64 8.34 1.15 23.60
CA PHE A 64 7.64 0.38 24.65
C PHE A 64 6.16 0.20 24.33
N LEU A 65 5.47 1.26 23.91
CA LEU A 65 4.04 1.21 23.58
C LEU A 65 3.75 0.21 22.46
N VAL A 66 4.56 0.20 21.39
CA VAL A 66 4.39 -0.77 20.29
C VAL A 66 4.51 -2.21 20.80
N LYS A 67 5.40 -2.49 21.75
CA LYS A 67 5.50 -3.83 22.36
C LYS A 67 4.28 -4.17 23.22
N GLY A 68 3.80 -3.20 24.01
CA GLY A 68 2.56 -3.34 24.76
C GLY A 68 1.35 -3.63 23.85
N LEU A 69 1.27 -2.96 22.71
CA LEU A 69 0.20 -3.20 21.72
C LEU A 69 0.22 -4.64 21.19
N TRP A 70 1.38 -5.23 20.90
CA TRP A 70 1.44 -6.64 20.46
C TRP A 70 0.89 -7.61 21.51
N LEU A 71 1.17 -7.37 22.78
CA LEU A 71 0.66 -8.18 23.89
C LEU A 71 -0.85 -7.96 24.06
N ALA A 72 -1.31 -6.71 24.02
CA ALA A 72 -2.72 -6.36 24.12
C ALA A 72 -3.56 -6.91 22.95
N LEU A 73 -3.06 -6.87 21.72
CA LEU A 73 -3.73 -7.45 20.55
C LEU A 73 -3.98 -8.95 20.71
N ASN A 74 -2.98 -9.70 21.19
CA ASN A 74 -3.13 -11.13 21.44
C ASN A 74 -4.06 -11.40 22.63
N PHE A 75 -4.04 -10.55 23.65
CA PHE A 75 -4.98 -10.63 24.77
C PHE A 75 -6.43 -10.41 24.34
N TYR A 76 -6.72 -9.34 23.59
CA TYR A 76 -8.08 -9.08 23.10
C TYR A 76 -8.53 -10.11 22.07
N PHE A 77 -7.61 -10.63 21.25
CA PHE A 77 -7.91 -11.75 20.37
C PHE A 77 -8.27 -13.02 21.15
N ALA A 78 -7.57 -13.31 22.26
CA ALA A 78 -7.98 -14.38 23.16
C ALA A 78 -9.33 -14.11 23.82
N SER A 79 -9.59 -12.87 24.27
CA SER A 79 -10.86 -12.46 24.85
C SER A 79 -12.03 -12.69 23.88
N PHE A 80 -11.86 -12.30 22.62
CA PHE A 80 -12.84 -12.53 21.56
C PHE A 80 -13.20 -14.00 21.41
N TRP A 81 -12.20 -14.87 21.28
CA TRP A 81 -12.43 -16.30 21.14
C TRP A 81 -13.01 -16.93 22.41
N MET A 82 -12.61 -16.46 23.59
CA MET A 82 -13.18 -16.92 24.86
C MET A 82 -14.67 -16.60 24.94
N ASN A 83 -15.09 -15.38 24.59
CA ASN A 83 -16.49 -14.97 24.62
C ASN A 83 -17.33 -15.72 23.58
N ILE A 84 -16.86 -15.79 22.33
CA ILE A 84 -17.56 -16.55 21.28
C ILE A 84 -17.79 -18.00 21.68
N LEU A 85 -16.76 -18.66 22.23
CA LEU A 85 -16.84 -20.08 22.55
C LEU A 85 -17.50 -20.40 23.90
N ALA A 86 -17.77 -19.38 24.74
CA ALA A 86 -18.39 -19.57 26.06
C ALA A 86 -19.81 -19.02 26.14
N SER A 87 -20.08 -17.86 25.54
CA SER A 87 -21.36 -17.15 25.60
C SER A 87 -21.98 -16.82 24.24
N GLU A 88 -21.34 -17.22 23.13
CA GLU A 88 -21.75 -16.89 21.75
C GLU A 88 -21.83 -15.38 21.46
N GLU A 89 -21.27 -14.55 22.34
CA GLU A 89 -21.25 -13.10 22.19
C GLU A 89 -20.04 -12.61 21.39
N LEU A 90 -20.29 -11.73 20.42
CA LEU A 90 -19.27 -11.08 19.61
C LEU A 90 -18.65 -9.87 20.32
N THR A 91 -18.03 -10.08 21.49
CA THR A 91 -17.45 -9.00 22.31
C THR A 91 -15.98 -9.27 22.70
N PHE A 92 -15.23 -8.20 22.93
CA PHE A 92 -13.83 -8.23 23.39
C PHE A 92 -13.66 -7.81 24.85
N TRP A 93 -14.69 -7.19 25.41
CA TRP A 93 -14.64 -6.41 26.66
C TRP A 93 -14.87 -7.27 27.91
N ASN A 94 -15.57 -8.40 27.76
CA ASN A 94 -15.82 -9.30 28.86
C ASN A 94 -14.62 -10.23 29.08
N ILE A 95 -13.86 -10.00 30.16
CA ILE A 95 -12.63 -10.74 30.44
C ILE A 95 -12.95 -11.99 31.26
N LEU A 96 -13.13 -13.11 30.58
CA LEU A 96 -13.39 -14.41 31.21
C LEU A 96 -12.15 -14.98 31.92
N PRO A 97 -12.33 -15.86 32.93
CA PRO A 97 -11.23 -16.61 33.54
C PRO A 97 -10.44 -17.41 32.50
N GLY A 98 -9.11 -17.36 32.55
CA GLY A 98 -8.24 -18.04 31.58
C GLY A 98 -7.84 -17.20 30.36
N THR A 99 -8.50 -16.07 30.09
CA THR A 99 -8.16 -15.15 28.99
C THR A 99 -6.71 -14.67 29.05
N TRP A 100 -6.18 -14.39 30.25
CA TRP A 100 -4.78 -14.01 30.45
C TRP A 100 -3.79 -15.09 30.01
N LEU A 101 -4.05 -16.34 30.39
CA LEU A 101 -3.19 -17.48 30.04
C LEU A 101 -3.25 -17.78 28.55
N LEU A 102 -4.45 -17.79 27.96
CA LEU A 102 -4.63 -17.98 26.52
C LEU A 102 -3.96 -16.84 25.75
N GLY A 103 -4.24 -15.57 26.11
CA GLY A 103 -3.67 -14.39 25.46
C GLY A 103 -2.14 -14.37 25.50
N PHE A 104 -1.55 -14.71 26.64
CA PHE A 104 -0.09 -14.83 26.74
C PHE A 104 0.45 -15.98 25.87
N SER A 105 -0.22 -17.13 25.87
CA SER A 105 0.19 -18.29 25.07
C SER A 105 0.08 -18.03 23.57
N LEU A 106 -0.97 -17.34 23.12
CA LEU A 106 -1.10 -16.87 21.74
C LEU A 106 0.03 -15.91 21.37
N TRP A 107 0.37 -14.97 22.25
CA TRP A 107 1.52 -14.08 22.05
C TRP A 107 2.84 -14.85 21.96
N LEU A 108 3.07 -15.87 22.80
CA LEU A 108 4.27 -16.72 22.74
C LEU A 108 4.42 -17.39 21.37
N ILE A 109 3.34 -17.99 20.86
CA ILE A 109 3.35 -18.68 19.56
C ILE A 109 3.51 -17.66 18.42
N PHE A 110 2.70 -16.61 18.40
CA PHE A 110 2.71 -15.66 17.32
C PHE A 110 4.03 -14.87 17.26
N VAL A 111 4.43 -14.26 18.38
CA VAL A 111 5.62 -13.39 18.43
C VAL A 111 6.89 -14.23 18.54
N GLY A 112 6.93 -15.24 19.40
CA GLY A 112 8.12 -16.07 19.61
C GLY A 112 8.39 -17.03 18.46
N TYR A 113 7.41 -17.85 18.09
CA TYR A 113 7.58 -18.88 17.07
C TYR A 113 7.34 -18.36 15.64
N THR A 114 6.12 -17.94 15.30
CA THR A 114 5.80 -17.59 13.91
C THR A 114 6.62 -16.38 13.43
N TYR A 115 6.76 -15.34 14.25
CA TYR A 115 7.50 -14.15 13.89
C TYR A 115 9.00 -14.27 14.16
N ARG A 116 9.44 -14.42 15.42
CA ARG A 116 10.88 -14.32 15.77
C ARG A 116 11.70 -15.53 15.33
N PHE A 117 11.17 -16.74 15.43
CA PHE A 117 11.83 -17.93 14.87
C PHE A 117 11.72 -17.93 13.34
N GLY A 118 10.54 -17.60 12.78
CA GLY A 118 10.35 -17.47 11.33
C GLY A 118 11.30 -16.47 10.66
N LYS A 119 11.55 -15.31 11.28
CA LYS A 119 12.51 -14.30 10.80
C LYS A 119 13.93 -14.87 10.63
N GLY A 120 14.31 -15.90 11.40
CA GLY A 120 15.60 -16.58 11.25
C GLY A 120 15.80 -17.23 9.87
N PHE A 121 14.71 -17.53 9.15
CA PHE A 121 14.68 -18.12 7.81
C PHE A 121 14.55 -17.11 6.68
N GLU A 122 14.41 -15.82 6.97
CA GLU A 122 14.39 -14.78 5.95
C GLU A 122 15.84 -14.43 5.55
N PRO A 123 16.29 -14.75 4.32
CA PRO A 123 17.65 -14.42 3.86
C PRO A 123 17.73 -12.94 3.43
N PHE A 124 17.29 -12.03 4.29
CA PHE A 124 17.11 -10.62 3.97
C PHE A 124 17.84 -9.72 4.95
N ILE A 125 18.63 -8.79 4.41
CA ILE A 125 19.24 -7.69 5.16
C ILE A 125 18.66 -6.38 4.63
N ALA A 126 18.11 -5.57 5.54
CA ALA A 126 17.48 -4.31 5.18
C ALA A 126 18.43 -3.42 4.36
N LYS A 127 17.91 -2.71 3.36
CA LYS A 127 18.72 -1.83 2.50
C LYS A 127 19.46 -0.76 3.31
N SER A 128 18.79 -0.17 4.30
CA SER A 128 19.38 0.81 5.21
C SER A 128 20.56 0.24 6.02
N GLU A 129 20.48 -1.02 6.42
CA GLU A 129 21.54 -1.73 7.15
C GLU A 129 22.73 -2.04 6.25
N ARG A 130 22.49 -2.49 5.01
CA ARG A 130 23.54 -2.71 4.01
C ARG A 130 24.25 -1.41 3.65
N GLU A 131 23.51 -0.34 3.38
CA GLU A 131 24.06 0.99 3.10
C GLU A 131 24.87 1.50 4.30
N PHE A 132 24.38 1.33 5.53
CA PHE A 132 25.13 1.70 6.72
C PHE A 132 26.44 0.90 6.85
N MET A 133 26.37 -0.42 6.68
CA MET A 133 27.54 -1.28 6.73
C MET A 133 28.59 -0.90 5.66
N GLN A 134 28.15 -0.65 4.42
CA GLN A 134 29.02 -0.30 3.30
C GLN A 134 29.61 1.12 3.43
N ASN A 135 28.77 2.12 3.70
CA ASN A 135 29.18 3.52 3.76
C ASN A 135 30.17 3.80 4.90
N PHE A 136 30.10 3.04 5.99
CA PHE A 136 31.00 3.17 7.15
C PHE A 136 32.10 2.11 7.19
N GLY A 137 32.23 1.27 6.15
CA GLY A 137 33.28 0.26 6.07
C GLY A 137 33.29 -0.73 7.23
N LEU A 138 32.11 -1.06 7.79
CA LEU A 138 32.01 -1.91 8.96
C LEU A 138 32.36 -3.36 8.60
N SER A 139 33.02 -4.05 9.55
CA SER A 139 33.26 -5.49 9.42
C SER A 139 31.92 -6.24 9.37
N GLN A 140 31.69 -6.97 8.28
CA GLN A 140 30.47 -7.75 8.05
C GLN A 140 30.18 -8.72 9.20
N SER A 141 31.23 -9.35 9.72
CA SER A 141 31.15 -10.28 10.87
C SER A 141 30.66 -9.59 12.14
N SER A 142 31.23 -8.43 12.50
CA SER A 142 30.83 -7.73 13.74
C SER A 142 29.45 -7.08 13.61
N PHE A 143 29.07 -6.62 12.42
CA PHE A 143 27.72 -6.13 12.16
C PHE A 143 26.68 -7.24 12.31
N LEU A 144 26.92 -8.42 11.74
CA LEU A 144 26.05 -9.57 11.93
C LEU A 144 25.95 -9.99 13.39
N GLN A 145 27.07 -10.10 14.10
CA GLN A 145 27.06 -10.47 15.51
C GLN A 145 26.24 -9.48 16.35
N SER A 146 26.22 -8.20 15.99
CA SER A 146 25.32 -7.21 16.58
C SER A 146 23.85 -7.57 16.38
N GLN A 147 23.46 -7.81 15.13
CA GLN A 147 22.07 -8.12 14.78
C GLN A 147 21.61 -9.46 15.34
N LEU A 148 22.50 -10.45 15.37
CA LEU A 148 22.19 -11.81 15.86
C LEU A 148 22.04 -11.81 17.38
N PHE A 149 22.98 -11.21 18.13
CA PHE A 149 23.04 -11.39 19.59
C PHE A 149 22.48 -10.22 20.41
N VAL A 150 22.50 -8.99 19.90
CA VAL A 150 22.12 -7.80 20.68
C VAL A 150 20.68 -7.37 20.40
N GLU A 151 20.22 -7.42 19.16
CA GLU A 151 18.84 -7.03 18.81
C GLU A 151 17.76 -7.83 19.56
N PRO A 152 17.86 -9.17 19.72
CA PRO A 152 16.85 -9.93 20.44
C PRO A 152 16.77 -9.54 21.93
N ILE A 153 17.92 -9.26 22.54
CA ILE A 153 18.02 -8.84 23.96
C ILE A 153 17.41 -7.45 24.13
N ILE A 154 17.80 -6.48 23.29
CA ILE A 154 17.24 -5.12 23.35
C ILE A 154 15.72 -5.15 23.11
N THR A 155 15.24 -5.94 22.15
CA THR A 155 13.81 -6.10 21.90
C THR A 155 13.09 -6.64 23.13
N SER A 156 13.66 -7.65 23.78
CA SER A 156 13.11 -8.23 25.00
C SER A 156 12.99 -7.17 26.11
N LEU A 157 14.03 -6.34 26.29
CA LEU A 157 13.99 -5.24 27.27
C LEU A 157 12.89 -4.21 26.94
N PHE A 158 12.57 -3.97 25.67
CA PHE A 158 11.45 -3.11 25.29
C PHE A 158 10.06 -3.71 25.61
N TYR A 159 9.96 -5.00 25.93
CA TYR A 159 8.72 -5.58 26.45
C TYR A 159 8.56 -5.43 27.97
N LEU A 160 9.63 -5.05 28.69
CA LEU A 160 9.66 -5.08 30.16
C LEU A 160 8.50 -4.30 30.82
N PRO A 161 8.19 -3.03 30.46
CA PRO A 161 7.06 -2.32 31.05
C PRO A 161 5.71 -3.00 30.79
N ALA A 162 5.49 -3.49 29.57
CA ALA A 162 4.26 -4.17 29.21
C ALA A 162 4.10 -5.50 29.95
N LEU A 163 5.16 -6.27 30.11
CA LEU A 163 5.16 -7.53 30.85
C LEU A 163 4.96 -7.32 32.35
N LEU A 164 5.53 -6.27 32.94
CA LEU A 164 5.27 -5.89 34.32
C LEU A 164 3.78 -5.60 34.56
N ILE A 165 3.18 -4.77 33.69
CA ILE A 165 1.75 -4.44 33.76
C ILE A 165 0.91 -5.72 33.56
N PHE A 166 1.20 -6.52 32.55
CA PHE A 166 0.46 -7.75 32.26
C PHE A 166 0.53 -8.77 33.39
N SER A 167 1.71 -8.92 34.01
CA SER A 167 1.92 -9.85 35.14
C SER A 167 1.21 -9.36 36.40
N SER A 168 1.24 -8.04 36.65
CA SER A 168 0.52 -7.41 37.75
C SER A 168 -1.00 -7.53 37.60
N LEU A 169 -1.55 -7.29 36.41
CA LEU A 169 -2.99 -7.35 36.16
C LEU A 169 -3.54 -8.78 36.17
N SER A 170 -2.76 -9.74 35.72
CA SER A 170 -3.15 -11.16 35.70
C SER A 170 -2.96 -11.88 37.04
N GLY A 171 -2.21 -11.28 37.98
CA GLY A 171 -1.85 -11.90 39.25
C GLY A 171 -0.80 -13.03 39.14
N ASN A 172 -0.23 -13.28 37.96
CA ASN A 172 0.75 -14.35 37.74
C ASN A 172 2.09 -13.80 37.26
N TRP A 173 3.09 -13.85 38.13
CA TRP A 173 4.43 -13.33 37.86
C TRP A 173 5.29 -14.20 36.94
N LEU A 174 4.88 -15.42 36.58
CA LEU A 174 5.61 -16.26 35.62
C LEU A 174 5.64 -15.66 34.20
N TYR A 175 4.69 -14.80 33.85
CA TYR A 175 4.65 -14.15 32.53
C TYR A 175 5.85 -13.23 32.28
N LEU A 176 6.43 -12.64 33.33
CA LEU A 176 7.57 -11.74 33.21
C LEU A 176 8.85 -12.45 32.69
N PRO A 177 9.40 -13.47 33.38
CA PRO A 177 10.60 -14.16 32.91
C PRO A 177 10.35 -14.89 31.58
N LEU A 178 9.18 -15.50 31.37
CA LEU A 178 8.83 -16.13 30.09
C LEU A 178 8.78 -15.13 28.95
N GLY A 179 8.12 -13.98 29.16
CA GLY A 179 8.00 -12.94 28.15
C GLY A 179 9.37 -12.41 27.73
N LEU A 180 10.26 -12.19 28.69
CA LEU A 180 11.62 -11.73 28.43
C LEU A 180 12.46 -12.77 27.65
N LEU A 181 12.28 -14.07 27.91
CA LEU A 181 13.04 -15.12 27.24
C LEU A 181 12.47 -15.54 25.88
N THR A 182 11.21 -15.19 25.59
CA THR A 182 10.52 -15.57 24.35
C THR A 182 11.22 -15.05 23.09
N ILE A 183 11.63 -13.78 23.09
CA ILE A 183 12.27 -13.17 21.91
C ILE A 183 13.65 -13.80 21.64
N PRO A 184 14.58 -13.88 22.62
CA PRO A 184 15.86 -14.54 22.40
C PRO A 184 15.72 -16.02 22.04
N ALA A 185 14.80 -16.76 22.66
CA ALA A 185 14.57 -18.17 22.35
C ALA A 185 14.17 -18.35 20.89
N GLY A 186 13.15 -17.63 20.42
CA GLY A 186 12.72 -17.69 19.02
C GLY A 186 13.83 -17.30 18.04
N SER A 187 14.49 -16.16 18.28
CA SER A 187 15.51 -15.64 17.37
C SER A 187 16.77 -16.51 17.29
N PHE A 188 17.32 -16.96 18.42
CA PHE A 188 18.52 -17.79 18.41
C PHE A 188 18.25 -19.17 17.82
N THR A 189 17.12 -19.80 18.16
CA THR A 189 16.79 -21.12 17.61
C THR A 189 16.50 -21.05 16.11
N GLY A 190 15.73 -20.05 15.65
CA GLY A 190 15.44 -19.88 14.22
C GLY A 190 16.69 -19.67 13.39
N GLN A 191 17.59 -18.79 13.86
CA GLN A 191 18.88 -18.53 13.21
C GLN A 191 19.81 -19.74 13.26
N ALA A 192 19.88 -20.45 14.39
CA ALA A 192 20.71 -21.65 14.54
C ALA A 192 20.24 -22.77 13.61
N LEU A 193 18.92 -23.00 13.52
CA LEU A 193 18.35 -24.02 12.64
C LEU A 193 18.56 -23.66 11.17
N ASN A 194 18.28 -22.42 10.77
CA ASN A 194 18.55 -21.98 9.39
C ASN A 194 20.04 -22.12 9.04
N ARG A 195 20.94 -21.81 9.98
CA ARG A 195 22.39 -22.00 9.81
C ARG A 195 22.76 -23.48 9.65
N ALA A 196 22.15 -24.36 10.44
CA ALA A 196 22.37 -25.80 10.34
C ALA A 196 21.89 -26.36 8.99
N LEU A 197 20.74 -25.88 8.49
CA LEU A 197 20.22 -26.24 7.17
C LEU A 197 21.10 -25.71 6.04
N PHE A 198 21.59 -24.48 6.16
CA PHE A 198 22.51 -23.87 5.19
C PHE A 198 23.78 -24.71 5.03
N ASN A 199 24.38 -25.16 6.14
CA ASN A 199 25.56 -26.03 6.12
C ASN A 199 25.30 -27.41 5.48
N ARG A 200 24.04 -27.84 5.43
CA ARG A 200 23.60 -29.07 4.75
C ARG A 200 23.19 -28.82 3.29
N GLY A 201 23.42 -27.61 2.75
CA GLY A 201 23.04 -27.24 1.39
C GLY A 201 21.56 -26.90 1.20
N ILE A 202 20.79 -26.77 2.28
CA ILE A 202 19.37 -26.40 2.23
C ILE A 202 19.24 -24.89 2.43
N PHE A 203 18.97 -24.18 1.34
CA PHE A 203 18.89 -22.72 1.35
C PHE A 203 17.45 -22.24 1.54
N ALA A 204 17.18 -21.54 2.64
CA ALA A 204 15.92 -20.82 2.81
C ALA A 204 15.87 -19.61 1.86
N ARG A 205 14.79 -19.50 1.09
CA ARG A 205 14.51 -18.37 0.18
C ARG A 205 13.32 -17.58 0.70
N ARG A 206 13.11 -16.37 0.18
CA ARG A 206 11.86 -15.66 0.46
C ARG A 206 10.67 -16.50 -0.01
N ASN A 207 9.67 -16.66 0.87
CA ASN A 207 8.48 -17.48 0.62
C ASN A 207 8.78 -18.98 0.41
N SER A 208 9.86 -19.49 1.01
CA SER A 208 10.22 -20.90 0.92
C SER A 208 9.26 -21.81 1.68
N TRP A 209 9.28 -23.10 1.35
CA TRP A 209 8.45 -24.11 2.02
C TRP A 209 8.68 -24.13 3.54
N GLN A 210 9.89 -23.85 4.02
CA GLN A 210 10.16 -23.74 5.46
C GLN A 210 9.34 -22.62 6.10
N SER A 211 9.24 -21.46 5.45
CA SER A 211 8.46 -20.32 5.94
C SER A 211 6.96 -20.65 6.01
N TRP A 212 6.45 -21.35 4.98
CA TRP A 212 5.06 -21.83 4.96
C TRP A 212 4.77 -22.89 6.01
N ILE A 213 5.69 -23.81 6.26
CA ILE A 213 5.56 -24.79 7.33
C ILE A 213 5.52 -24.08 8.68
N ILE A 214 6.42 -23.14 8.95
CA ILE A 214 6.45 -22.38 10.22
C ILE A 214 5.14 -21.61 10.43
N LEU A 215 4.61 -20.99 9.37
CA LEU A 215 3.31 -20.31 9.43
C LEU A 215 2.18 -21.31 9.69
N GLY A 216 2.14 -22.42 8.95
CA GLY A 216 1.10 -23.44 9.07
C GLY A 216 1.08 -24.11 10.45
N THR A 217 2.23 -24.52 10.97
CA THR A 217 2.35 -25.10 12.32
C THR A 217 2.05 -24.07 13.40
N GLY A 218 2.41 -22.79 13.20
CA GLY A 218 2.07 -21.70 14.12
C GLY A 218 0.56 -21.46 14.19
N LEU A 219 -0.12 -21.43 13.05
CA LEU A 219 -1.58 -21.30 12.98
C LEU A 219 -2.29 -22.52 13.59
N ALA A 220 -1.79 -23.72 13.31
CA ALA A 220 -2.31 -24.95 13.92
C ALA A 220 -2.15 -24.94 15.45
N ALA A 221 -1.01 -24.47 15.96
CA ALA A 221 -0.79 -24.33 17.40
C ALA A 221 -1.73 -23.30 18.04
N ILE A 222 -1.97 -22.15 17.39
CA ILE A 222 -2.94 -21.15 17.84
C ILE A 222 -4.35 -21.75 17.88
N ALA A 223 -4.78 -22.43 16.82
CA ALA A 223 -6.08 -23.09 16.76
C ALA A 223 -6.23 -24.14 17.88
N SER A 224 -5.21 -24.97 18.11
CA SER A 224 -5.18 -25.95 19.20
C SER A 224 -5.29 -25.29 20.57
N LEU A 225 -4.56 -24.20 20.83
CA LEU A 225 -4.66 -23.46 22.09
C LEU A 225 -6.07 -22.91 22.34
N ILE A 226 -6.75 -22.45 21.29
CA ILE A 226 -8.13 -21.95 21.39
C ILE A 226 -9.11 -23.10 21.64
N LEU A 227 -8.98 -24.22 20.91
CA LEU A 227 -9.88 -25.38 21.06
C LEU A 227 -9.74 -26.04 22.44
N PHE A 228 -8.51 -26.23 22.91
CA PHE A 228 -8.21 -26.89 24.19
C PHE A 228 -8.05 -25.91 25.36
N ARG A 229 -8.54 -24.67 25.23
CA ARG A 229 -8.38 -23.59 26.23
C ARG A 229 -8.77 -23.97 27.66
N ASN A 230 -9.80 -24.80 27.82
CA ASN A 230 -10.32 -25.22 29.12
C ASN A 230 -9.37 -26.18 29.87
N HIS A 231 -8.44 -26.82 29.15
CA HIS A 231 -7.42 -27.70 29.74
C HIS A 231 -6.10 -26.98 30.02
N LEU A 232 -5.98 -25.69 29.67
CA LEU A 232 -4.77 -24.92 29.91
C LEU A 232 -4.67 -24.55 31.39
N SER A 233 -3.62 -25.05 32.04
CA SER A 233 -3.23 -24.67 33.40
C SER A 233 -1.98 -23.79 33.37
N PRO A 234 -1.85 -22.79 34.25
CA PRO A 234 -0.62 -22.01 34.38
C PRO A 234 0.63 -22.86 34.64
N ILE A 235 0.47 -24.07 35.19
CA ILE A 235 1.58 -25.01 35.45
C ILE A 235 2.32 -25.39 34.16
N PHE A 236 1.63 -25.41 33.01
CA PHE A 236 2.25 -25.67 31.70
C PHE A 236 3.35 -24.65 31.34
N LEU A 237 3.33 -23.46 31.94
CA LEU A 237 4.34 -22.43 31.69
C LEU A 237 5.73 -22.79 32.25
N LEU A 238 5.81 -23.67 33.26
CA LEU A 238 7.07 -24.11 33.85
C LEU A 238 7.94 -24.94 32.89
N PRO A 239 7.45 -26.01 32.24
CA PRO A 239 8.25 -26.72 31.24
C PRO A 239 8.59 -25.82 30.04
N VAL A 240 7.71 -24.89 29.65
CA VAL A 240 8.01 -23.91 28.59
C VAL A 240 9.21 -23.04 28.96
N LEU A 241 9.28 -22.58 30.22
CA LEU A 241 10.41 -21.78 30.72
C LEU A 241 11.73 -22.56 30.60
N VAL A 242 11.73 -23.82 31.05
CA VAL A 242 12.91 -24.70 30.95
C VAL A 242 13.32 -24.89 29.48
N CYS A 243 12.36 -25.15 28.59
CA CYS A 243 12.61 -25.26 27.15
C CYS A 243 13.21 -23.98 26.57
N GLN A 244 12.70 -22.80 26.91
CA GLN A 244 13.25 -21.53 26.42
C GLN A 244 14.70 -21.32 26.85
N VAL A 245 15.04 -21.63 28.10
CA VAL A 245 16.43 -21.54 28.60
C VAL A 245 17.35 -22.46 27.82
N LEU A 246 16.94 -23.72 27.59
CA LEU A 246 17.72 -24.67 26.79
C LEU A 246 17.88 -24.21 25.34
N LEU A 247 16.80 -23.76 24.70
CA LEU A 247 16.82 -23.25 23.33
C LEU A 247 17.76 -22.06 23.15
N ILE A 248 17.77 -21.14 24.11
CA ILE A 248 18.71 -20.01 24.14
C ILE A 248 20.14 -20.52 24.28
N TRP A 249 20.40 -21.41 25.23
CA TRP A 249 21.75 -21.92 25.51
C TRP A 249 22.34 -22.66 24.30
N PHE A 250 21.60 -23.62 23.75
CA PHE A 250 22.03 -24.39 22.58
C PHE A 250 22.14 -23.51 21.32
N GLY A 251 21.14 -22.65 21.07
CA GLY A 251 21.15 -21.75 19.91
C GLY A 251 22.33 -20.79 19.93
N TYR A 252 22.58 -20.16 21.09
CA TYR A 252 23.72 -19.27 21.28
C TYR A 252 25.05 -19.99 21.08
N ARG A 253 25.23 -21.16 21.71
CA ARG A 253 26.47 -21.95 21.60
C ARG A 253 26.74 -22.37 20.16
N TYR A 254 25.71 -22.84 19.46
CA TYR A 254 25.82 -23.24 18.06
C TYR A 254 26.22 -22.06 17.17
N LEU A 255 25.54 -20.92 17.29
CA LEU A 255 25.83 -19.73 16.48
C LEU A 255 27.23 -19.17 16.73
N LYS A 256 27.76 -19.27 17.95
CA LYS A 256 29.10 -18.80 18.31
C LYS A 256 30.22 -19.69 17.76
N GLN A 257 29.99 -20.99 17.61
CA GLN A 257 30.98 -21.97 17.14
C GLN A 257 31.12 -22.01 15.61
N GLN A 258 30.22 -21.36 14.87
CA GLN A 258 30.16 -21.44 13.41
C GLN A 258 31.22 -20.58 12.71
N THR A 259 31.97 -21.20 11.80
CA THR A 259 33.02 -20.54 11.00
C THR A 259 32.49 -20.00 9.67
N ASN A 260 31.48 -20.62 9.05
CA ASN A 260 30.87 -20.23 7.76
C ASN A 260 29.90 -19.04 7.86
N HIS A 261 30.18 -18.09 8.75
CA HIS A 261 29.32 -16.94 8.98
C HIS A 261 29.25 -16.01 7.76
N LEU A 262 30.35 -15.88 7.02
CA LEU A 262 30.48 -15.02 5.84
C LEU A 262 29.72 -15.57 4.61
N ASP A 263 29.76 -16.87 4.34
CA ASP A 263 29.09 -17.45 3.16
C ASP A 263 27.57 -17.24 3.19
N SER A 264 26.96 -17.44 4.35
CA SER A 264 25.54 -17.15 4.54
C SER A 264 25.25 -15.65 4.47
N LEU A 265 26.18 -14.78 4.90
CA LEU A 265 26.03 -13.34 4.74
C LEU A 265 26.01 -12.98 3.25
N TYR A 266 26.96 -13.50 2.47
CA TYR A 266 27.01 -13.29 1.03
C TYR A 266 25.72 -13.78 0.36
N TYR A 267 25.23 -14.95 0.76
CA TYR A 267 23.94 -15.46 0.29
C TYR A 267 22.77 -14.50 0.61
N CYS A 268 22.69 -14.00 1.85
CA CYS A 268 21.65 -13.04 2.24
C CYS A 268 21.79 -11.71 1.49
N MET A 269 23.02 -11.23 1.24
CA MET A 269 23.28 -10.02 0.46
C MET A 269 22.82 -10.19 -0.99
N ASP A 270 23.13 -11.32 -1.62
CA ASP A 270 22.69 -11.62 -2.99
C ASP A 270 21.16 -11.68 -3.09
N GLN A 271 20.49 -12.42 -2.20
CA GLN A 271 19.03 -12.47 -2.14
C GLN A 271 18.40 -11.08 -1.92
N SER A 272 19.03 -10.26 -1.07
CA SER A 272 18.57 -8.89 -0.82
C SER A 272 18.76 -7.98 -2.04
N LEU A 273 19.86 -8.12 -2.79
CA LEU A 273 20.13 -7.37 -4.01
C LEU A 273 19.18 -7.78 -5.15
N GLN A 274 18.90 -9.07 -5.30
CA GLN A 274 17.89 -9.54 -6.25
C GLN A 274 16.51 -8.95 -5.93
N MET A 275 16.17 -8.88 -4.64
CA MET A 275 14.93 -8.25 -4.20
C MET A 275 14.90 -6.75 -4.50
N ASP A 276 16.00 -6.03 -4.23
CA ASP A 276 16.11 -4.61 -4.57
C ASP A 276 15.98 -4.38 -6.06
N LYS A 277 16.59 -5.22 -6.90
CA LYS A 277 16.43 -5.16 -8.37
C LYS A 277 14.98 -5.37 -8.77
N LYS A 278 14.29 -6.37 -8.21
CA LYS A 278 12.87 -6.62 -8.49
C LYS A 278 11.99 -5.45 -8.03
N ILE A 279 12.25 -4.90 -6.84
CA ILE A 279 11.53 -3.71 -6.35
C ILE A 279 11.81 -2.53 -7.26
N PHE A 280 13.08 -2.29 -7.58
CA PHE A 280 13.50 -1.22 -8.47
C PHE A 280 12.81 -1.34 -9.83
N GLU A 281 12.78 -2.53 -10.45
CA GLU A 281 12.06 -2.80 -11.70
C GLU A 281 10.55 -2.62 -11.59
N MET A 282 9.91 -3.06 -10.50
CA MET A 282 8.50 -2.78 -10.23
C MET A 282 8.20 -1.29 -10.06
N THR A 283 9.20 -0.52 -9.63
CA THR A 283 9.18 0.94 -9.49
C THR A 283 9.86 1.69 -10.63
N LYS A 284 10.35 0.99 -11.67
CA LYS A 284 11.11 1.58 -12.78
C LYS A 284 10.10 2.15 -13.78
N GLY A 285 10.27 3.43 -14.09
CA GLY A 285 9.24 4.25 -14.73
C GLY A 285 8.40 4.94 -13.67
N ASN A 286 8.22 6.25 -13.82
CA ASN A 286 7.42 7.03 -12.91
C ASN A 286 6.02 6.41 -12.77
N GLU A 287 5.39 6.50 -11.59
CA GLU A 287 4.02 5.97 -11.36
C GLU A 287 3.03 6.47 -12.45
N TYR A 288 3.33 7.65 -13.00
CA TYR A 288 2.59 8.35 -14.03
C TYR A 288 2.89 7.93 -15.48
N THR A 289 3.87 7.09 -15.78
CA THR A 289 4.15 6.58 -17.15
C THR A 289 4.19 5.05 -17.21
N ARG A 290 4.22 4.39 -16.05
CA ARG A 290 4.26 2.94 -15.89
C ARG A 290 3.17 2.20 -16.66
N GLN A 291 1.91 2.69 -16.65
CA GLN A 291 0.83 1.98 -17.35
C GLN A 291 1.01 2.08 -18.87
N GLY A 292 1.44 3.24 -19.40
CA GLY A 292 1.76 3.41 -20.82
C GLY A 292 2.90 2.49 -21.28
N LEU A 293 3.97 2.38 -20.48
CA LEU A 293 5.09 1.47 -20.75
C LEU A 293 4.69 -0.01 -20.70
N GLN A 294 3.88 -0.41 -19.72
CA GLN A 294 3.35 -1.78 -19.62
C GLN A 294 2.43 -2.14 -20.80
N MET A 295 1.76 -1.15 -21.39
CA MET A 295 0.95 -1.36 -22.59
C MET A 295 1.81 -1.64 -23.82
N GLN A 296 2.98 -1.02 -23.93
CA GLN A 296 3.91 -1.27 -25.04
C GLN A 296 4.29 -2.75 -25.13
N ALA A 297 4.53 -3.42 -24.01
CA ALA A 297 4.79 -4.87 -23.97
C ALA A 297 3.58 -5.75 -24.38
N LYS A 298 2.38 -5.16 -24.50
CA LYS A 298 1.11 -5.83 -24.83
C LYS A 298 0.54 -5.37 -26.17
N LEU A 299 1.39 -4.82 -27.04
CA LEU A 299 1.05 -4.47 -28.42
C LEU A 299 0.38 -5.67 -29.12
N SER A 300 -0.85 -5.49 -29.62
CA SER A 300 -1.48 -6.52 -30.46
C SER A 300 -0.93 -6.43 -31.88
N MET A 301 -0.38 -7.53 -32.39
CA MET A 301 0.05 -7.65 -33.81
C MET A 301 -1.03 -8.21 -34.73
N GLU A 302 -2.27 -8.34 -34.26
CA GLU A 302 -3.39 -8.80 -35.09
C GLU A 302 -3.74 -7.78 -36.18
N THR A 303 -4.24 -8.27 -37.31
CA THR A 303 -4.76 -7.45 -38.41
C THR A 303 -5.85 -6.51 -37.86
N GLY A 304 -5.53 -5.21 -37.80
CA GLY A 304 -6.42 -4.18 -37.29
C GLY A 304 -7.66 -3.99 -38.16
N LYS A 305 -8.60 -3.16 -37.70
CA LYS A 305 -9.74 -2.76 -38.55
C LYS A 305 -9.24 -2.00 -39.78
N ASP A 306 -9.90 -2.18 -40.92
CA ASP A 306 -9.69 -1.27 -42.06
C ASP A 306 -10.20 0.13 -41.69
N LEU A 307 -9.26 1.07 -41.61
CA LEU A 307 -9.49 2.46 -41.23
C LEU A 307 -9.08 3.42 -42.35
N SER A 308 -8.88 2.91 -43.57
CA SER A 308 -8.43 3.67 -44.75
C SER A 308 -9.36 4.83 -45.14
N HIS A 309 -10.63 4.78 -44.72
CA HIS A 309 -11.61 5.86 -44.90
C HIS A 309 -11.36 7.10 -44.03
N LEU A 310 -10.48 7.02 -43.03
CA LEU A 310 -10.10 8.17 -42.18
C LEU A 310 -8.81 8.81 -42.70
N SER A 311 -8.62 10.11 -42.43
CA SER A 311 -7.41 10.83 -42.82
C SER A 311 -6.83 11.70 -41.68
N GLY A 312 -5.57 12.10 -41.84
CA GLY A 312 -4.87 13.02 -40.95
C GLY A 312 -4.79 12.55 -39.49
N MET A 313 -5.02 13.47 -38.55
CA MET A 313 -4.88 13.20 -37.12
C MET A 313 -5.92 12.21 -36.58
N THR A 314 -7.10 12.19 -37.18
CA THR A 314 -8.16 11.23 -36.85
C THR A 314 -7.73 9.81 -37.18
N TYR A 315 -7.11 9.60 -38.35
CA TYR A 315 -6.57 8.29 -38.74
C TYR A 315 -5.47 7.81 -37.79
N LEU A 316 -4.49 8.67 -37.48
CA LEU A 316 -3.39 8.34 -36.57
C LEU A 316 -3.90 7.89 -35.20
N ASN A 317 -4.82 8.64 -34.60
CA ASN A 317 -5.38 8.28 -33.31
C ASN A 317 -6.28 7.04 -33.41
N ALA A 318 -7.01 6.85 -34.51
CA ALA A 318 -7.80 5.64 -34.71
C ALA A 318 -6.95 4.37 -34.74
N LEU A 319 -5.83 4.39 -35.46
CA LEU A 319 -4.86 3.29 -35.48
C LEU A 319 -4.31 3.02 -34.07
N LEU A 320 -3.95 4.07 -33.33
CA LEU A 320 -3.42 3.94 -31.97
C LEU A 320 -4.44 3.26 -31.04
N PHE A 321 -5.68 3.73 -31.03
CA PHE A 321 -6.73 3.16 -30.18
C PHE A 321 -7.12 1.75 -30.63
N ASP A 322 -7.13 1.44 -31.93
CA ASP A 322 -7.38 0.08 -32.41
C ASP A 322 -6.31 -0.90 -31.93
N ARG A 323 -5.03 -0.47 -31.93
CA ARG A 323 -3.90 -1.27 -31.46
C ARG A 323 -3.94 -1.56 -29.95
N TYR A 324 -4.49 -0.65 -29.15
CA TYR A 324 -4.60 -0.83 -27.69
C TYR A 324 -5.99 -1.20 -27.20
N LYS A 325 -6.96 -1.42 -28.10
CA LYS A 325 -8.38 -1.69 -27.75
C LYS A 325 -8.52 -2.82 -26.75
N LYS A 326 -7.80 -3.94 -26.93
CA LYS A 326 -7.92 -5.10 -26.04
C LYS A 326 -7.57 -4.75 -24.60
N VAL A 327 -6.52 -3.95 -24.39
CA VAL A 327 -6.09 -3.55 -23.05
C VAL A 327 -7.09 -2.57 -22.42
N LEU A 328 -7.55 -1.57 -23.19
CA LEU A 328 -8.52 -0.58 -22.73
C LEU A 328 -9.87 -1.23 -22.36
N TYR A 329 -10.41 -2.06 -23.24
CA TYR A 329 -11.68 -2.76 -23.00
C TYR A 329 -11.58 -3.84 -21.92
N LYS A 330 -10.42 -4.50 -21.76
CA LYS A 330 -10.22 -5.44 -20.65
C LYS A 330 -10.37 -4.76 -19.29
N LYS A 331 -9.86 -3.53 -19.14
CA LYS A 331 -10.03 -2.75 -17.90
C LYS A 331 -11.52 -2.47 -17.64
N VAL A 332 -12.22 -1.93 -18.63
CA VAL A 332 -13.65 -1.60 -18.51
C VAL A 332 -14.49 -2.86 -18.22
N ARG A 333 -14.24 -3.96 -18.93
CA ARG A 333 -14.90 -5.25 -18.70
C ARG A 333 -14.66 -5.78 -17.28
N GLY A 334 -13.46 -5.60 -16.74
CA GLY A 334 -13.15 -5.97 -15.36
C GLY A 334 -14.04 -5.22 -14.37
N TRP A 335 -14.18 -3.91 -14.54
CA TRP A 335 -15.05 -3.09 -13.69
C TRP A 335 -16.54 -3.42 -13.84
N VAL A 336 -17.02 -3.64 -15.07
CA VAL A 336 -18.40 -4.09 -15.32
C VAL A 336 -18.66 -5.45 -14.66
N LEU A 337 -17.73 -6.40 -14.77
CA LEU A 337 -17.85 -7.69 -14.11
C LEU A 337 -17.90 -7.54 -12.58
N SER A 338 -17.05 -6.68 -12.00
CA SER A 338 -17.09 -6.37 -10.57
C SER A 338 -18.44 -5.80 -10.14
N LEU A 339 -19.05 -4.90 -10.93
CA LEU A 339 -20.40 -4.40 -10.66
C LEU A 339 -21.45 -5.51 -10.69
N VAL A 340 -21.39 -6.41 -11.66
CA VAL A 340 -22.32 -7.56 -11.76
C VAL A 340 -22.17 -8.47 -10.54
N VAL A 341 -20.94 -8.76 -10.11
CA VAL A 341 -20.68 -9.58 -8.91
C VAL A 341 -21.22 -8.90 -7.65
N ILE A 342 -21.01 -7.59 -7.50
CA ILE A 342 -21.55 -6.81 -6.37
C ILE A 342 -23.07 -6.82 -6.39
N LEU A 343 -23.69 -6.62 -7.55
CA LEU A 343 -25.15 -6.66 -7.72
C LEU A 343 -25.72 -8.01 -7.27
N VAL A 344 -25.14 -9.12 -7.76
CA VAL A 344 -25.56 -10.48 -7.40
C VAL A 344 -25.38 -10.72 -5.90
N ALA A 345 -24.27 -10.27 -5.32
CA ALA A 345 -24.01 -10.40 -3.88
C ALA A 345 -25.02 -9.60 -3.03
N LEU A 346 -25.39 -8.39 -3.46
CA LEU A 346 -26.39 -7.56 -2.79
C LEU A 346 -27.80 -8.17 -2.87
N GLU A 347 -28.17 -8.75 -4.02
CA GLU A 347 -29.45 -9.46 -4.16
C GLU A 347 -29.48 -10.75 -3.33
N ALA A 348 -28.37 -11.48 -3.26
CA ALA A 348 -28.25 -12.63 -2.37
C ALA A 348 -28.37 -12.20 -0.90
N PHE A 349 -27.66 -11.14 -0.49
CA PHE A 349 -27.76 -10.58 0.86
C PHE A 349 -29.21 -10.21 1.22
N ARG A 350 -29.91 -9.51 0.30
CA ARG A 350 -31.32 -9.16 0.45
C ARG A 350 -32.21 -10.39 0.65
N TYR A 351 -31.93 -11.48 -0.04
CA TYR A 351 -32.70 -12.73 0.05
C TYR A 351 -32.45 -13.50 1.36
N TYR A 352 -31.21 -13.51 1.87
CA TYR A 352 -30.81 -14.38 2.98
C TYR A 352 -30.77 -13.70 4.36
N LEU A 353 -30.53 -12.40 4.45
CA LEU A 353 -30.23 -11.72 5.74
C LEU A 353 -31.33 -10.78 6.22
N GLU A 354 -32.01 -10.08 5.31
CA GLU A 354 -33.30 -9.38 5.49
C GLU A 354 -33.57 -8.54 4.22
N PRO A 355 -34.83 -8.40 3.77
CA PRO A 355 -35.14 -7.60 2.60
C PRO A 355 -34.96 -6.11 2.91
N PHE A 356 -33.98 -5.46 2.27
CA PHE A 356 -33.85 -4.01 2.26
C PHE A 356 -34.45 -3.42 0.98
N GLU A 357 -35.18 -2.31 1.12
CA GLU A 357 -35.72 -1.54 -0.01
C GLU A 357 -34.86 -0.32 -0.32
N LEU A 358 -34.53 -0.12 -1.58
CA LEU A 358 -33.83 1.08 -2.04
C LEU A 358 -34.87 2.13 -2.43
N THR A 359 -35.19 3.05 -1.52
CA THR A 359 -36.09 4.18 -1.79
C THR A 359 -35.35 5.35 -2.45
N ASP A 360 -36.09 6.31 -3.02
CA ASP A 360 -35.52 7.55 -3.57
C ASP A 360 -34.60 8.26 -2.55
N ALA A 361 -35.04 8.40 -1.31
CA ALA A 361 -34.26 9.07 -0.27
C ALA A 361 -32.92 8.35 0.02
N VAL A 362 -32.92 7.02 0.01
CA VAL A 362 -31.71 6.22 0.19
C VAL A 362 -30.79 6.38 -1.01
N LEU A 363 -31.32 6.29 -2.24
CA LEU A 363 -30.53 6.48 -3.45
C LEU A 363 -29.87 7.86 -3.48
N LEU A 364 -30.60 8.93 -3.18
CA LEU A 364 -30.06 10.30 -3.17
C LEU A 364 -28.89 10.46 -2.18
N ARG A 365 -28.95 9.81 -1.01
CA ARG A 365 -27.86 9.76 -0.04
C ARG A 365 -26.66 8.93 -0.53
N CYS A 366 -26.91 7.93 -1.38
CA CYS A 366 -25.86 7.08 -1.95
C CYS A 366 -25.23 7.63 -3.25
N LEU A 367 -25.90 8.54 -3.98
CA LEU A 367 -25.38 9.08 -5.22
C LEU A 367 -24.02 9.80 -5.12
N PRO A 368 -23.65 10.49 -4.02
CA PRO A 368 -22.30 11.02 -3.84
C PRO A 368 -21.18 9.96 -3.99
N PHE A 369 -21.44 8.70 -3.62
CA PHE A 369 -20.48 7.62 -3.79
C PHE A 369 -20.16 7.33 -5.26
N SER A 370 -21.08 7.63 -6.20
CA SER A 370 -20.85 7.46 -7.63
C SER A 370 -19.64 8.26 -8.12
N PHE A 371 -19.30 9.37 -7.47
CA PHE A 371 -18.13 10.19 -7.82
C PHE A 371 -16.84 9.40 -7.66
N MET A 372 -16.66 8.73 -6.51
CA MET A 372 -15.48 7.90 -6.24
C MET A 372 -15.47 6.64 -7.10
N ILE A 373 -16.64 6.01 -7.29
CA ILE A 373 -16.78 4.83 -8.15
C ILE A 373 -16.34 5.17 -9.58
N MET A 374 -16.82 6.28 -10.13
CA MET A 374 -16.45 6.76 -11.46
C MET A 374 -14.98 7.21 -11.54
N TYR A 375 -14.44 7.84 -10.51
CA TYR A 375 -13.02 8.21 -10.44
C TYR A 375 -12.11 6.97 -10.56
N VAL A 376 -12.37 5.94 -9.77
CA VAL A 376 -11.58 4.71 -9.74
C VAL A 376 -11.73 3.92 -11.04
N ALA A 377 -12.94 3.86 -11.60
CA ALA A 377 -13.22 3.12 -12.82
C ALA A 377 -12.69 3.84 -14.09
N SER A 378 -12.49 5.16 -14.04
CA SER A 378 -12.15 5.98 -15.20
C SER A 378 -10.94 5.48 -15.98
N SER A 379 -11.02 5.60 -17.30
CA SER A 379 -9.93 5.35 -18.25
C SER A 379 -9.12 6.61 -18.60
N GLY A 380 -9.47 7.80 -18.09
CA GLY A 380 -8.82 9.07 -18.42
C GLY A 380 -7.30 9.05 -18.26
N LYS A 381 -6.82 8.82 -17.04
CA LYS A 381 -5.40 8.70 -16.72
C LYS A 381 -4.70 7.64 -17.56
N VAL A 382 -5.33 6.48 -17.76
CA VAL A 382 -4.77 5.37 -18.56
C VAL A 382 -4.55 5.81 -20.01
N VAL A 383 -5.57 6.45 -20.61
CA VAL A 383 -5.52 6.92 -22.00
C VAL A 383 -4.48 8.02 -22.15
N ALA A 384 -4.44 9.01 -21.27
CA ALA A 384 -3.45 10.09 -21.31
C ALA A 384 -2.01 9.54 -21.28
N GLN A 385 -1.74 8.55 -20.43
CA GLN A 385 -0.42 7.90 -20.35
C GLN A 385 -0.10 7.06 -21.59
N MET A 386 -1.07 6.28 -22.09
CA MET A 386 -0.91 5.46 -23.29
C MET A 386 -0.55 6.32 -24.50
N VAL A 387 -1.28 7.42 -24.67
CA VAL A 387 -1.11 8.33 -25.78
C VAL A 387 0.22 9.08 -25.68
N PHE A 388 0.62 9.52 -24.49
CA PHE A 388 1.92 10.15 -24.30
C PHE A 388 3.08 9.22 -24.68
N VAL A 389 3.12 8.03 -24.08
CA VAL A 389 4.25 7.09 -24.19
C VAL A 389 4.36 6.52 -25.61
N ASN A 390 3.23 6.21 -26.24
CA ASN A 390 3.23 5.44 -27.49
C ASN A 390 3.01 6.29 -28.74
N CYS A 391 2.78 7.60 -28.60
CA CYS A 391 2.56 8.49 -29.75
C CYS A 391 3.21 9.86 -29.53
N ASP A 392 2.76 10.62 -28.53
CA ASP A 392 3.11 12.04 -28.46
C ASP A 392 4.58 12.31 -28.17
N ILE A 393 5.27 11.44 -27.40
CA ILE A 393 6.71 11.60 -27.13
C ILE A 393 7.53 11.63 -28.43
N SER A 394 7.17 10.81 -29.41
CA SER A 394 7.83 10.76 -30.71
C SER A 394 7.29 11.83 -31.67
N MET A 395 5.98 12.05 -31.67
CA MET A 395 5.32 12.92 -32.66
C MET A 395 5.52 14.41 -32.38
N LEU A 396 5.68 14.83 -31.12
CA LEU A 396 5.87 16.23 -30.74
C LEU A 396 7.16 16.87 -31.28
N HIS A 397 8.10 16.07 -31.78
CA HIS A 397 9.28 16.57 -32.49
C HIS A 397 8.94 17.20 -33.84
N TYR A 398 7.83 16.80 -34.47
CA TYR A 398 7.47 17.26 -35.80
C TYR A 398 6.63 18.55 -35.75
N PRO A 399 6.98 19.60 -36.54
CA PRO A 399 6.24 20.87 -36.56
C PRO A 399 4.74 20.72 -36.90
N PHE A 400 4.39 19.89 -37.89
CA PHE A 400 2.99 19.69 -38.30
C PHE A 400 2.11 19.13 -37.17
N TYR A 401 2.71 18.38 -36.23
CA TYR A 401 2.02 17.80 -35.08
C TYR A 401 1.68 18.85 -34.01
N ARG A 402 2.41 19.99 -34.02
CA ARG A 402 2.25 21.09 -33.07
C ARG A 402 1.32 22.20 -33.58
N GLU A 403 0.74 22.03 -34.76
CA GLU A 403 -0.26 22.96 -35.29
C GLU A 403 -1.55 22.91 -34.46
N ALA A 404 -2.18 24.06 -34.26
CA ALA A 404 -3.40 24.18 -33.46
C ALA A 404 -4.50 23.22 -33.96
N LYS A 405 -4.76 23.20 -35.26
CA LYS A 405 -5.71 22.28 -35.92
C LYS A 405 -5.45 20.82 -35.53
N THR A 406 -4.19 20.40 -35.58
CA THR A 406 -3.78 19.03 -35.33
C THR A 406 -3.92 18.65 -33.85
N ILE A 407 -3.49 19.53 -32.95
CA ILE A 407 -3.61 19.34 -31.49
C ILE A 407 -5.07 19.20 -31.08
N ILE A 408 -5.94 20.10 -31.56
CA ILE A 408 -7.37 20.09 -31.22
C ILE A 408 -8.08 18.88 -31.83
N ALA A 409 -7.78 18.50 -33.07
CA ALA A 409 -8.32 17.30 -33.69
C ALA A 409 -7.93 16.03 -32.90
N GLY A 410 -6.66 15.92 -32.50
CA GLY A 410 -6.18 14.83 -31.66
C GLY A 410 -6.87 14.79 -30.30
N PHE A 411 -7.00 15.94 -29.64
CA PHE A 411 -7.70 16.05 -28.36
C PHE A 411 -9.15 15.57 -28.47
N ASN A 412 -9.90 16.08 -29.45
CA ASN A 412 -11.32 15.73 -29.65
C ASN A 412 -11.50 14.23 -29.86
N TYR A 413 -10.64 13.61 -30.66
CA TYR A 413 -10.69 12.16 -30.88
C TYR A 413 -10.43 11.40 -29.57
N ARG A 414 -9.36 11.75 -28.84
CA ARG A 414 -8.97 11.08 -27.59
C ARG A 414 -10.01 11.26 -26.50
N PHE A 415 -10.58 12.46 -26.39
CA PHE A 415 -11.67 12.76 -25.47
C PHE A 415 -12.89 11.89 -25.78
N LEU A 416 -13.32 11.84 -27.05
CA LEU A 416 -14.47 11.04 -27.46
C LEU A 416 -14.27 9.54 -27.20
N GLN A 417 -13.08 8.99 -27.48
CA GLN A 417 -12.81 7.58 -27.19
C GLN A 417 -12.79 7.29 -25.69
N THR A 418 -12.20 8.19 -24.89
CA THR A 418 -12.21 8.07 -23.43
C THR A 418 -13.63 8.19 -22.87
N PHE A 419 -14.45 9.07 -23.45
CA PHE A 419 -15.87 9.21 -23.14
C PHE A 419 -16.62 7.91 -23.42
N LYS A 420 -16.45 7.30 -24.61
CA LYS A 420 -17.07 6.01 -24.94
C LYS A 420 -16.71 4.90 -23.94
N LEU A 421 -15.43 4.78 -23.56
CA LEU A 421 -14.98 3.77 -22.59
C LEU A 421 -15.63 3.97 -21.21
N ASN A 422 -15.63 5.21 -20.72
CA ASN A 422 -16.22 5.53 -19.41
C ASN A 422 -17.75 5.41 -19.44
N LEU A 423 -18.39 5.74 -20.57
CA LEU A 423 -19.84 5.63 -20.74
C LEU A 423 -20.33 4.19 -20.62
N ILE A 424 -19.58 3.20 -21.11
CA ILE A 424 -19.92 1.78 -20.95
C ILE A 424 -20.07 1.42 -19.46
N PHE A 425 -19.12 1.86 -18.64
CA PHE A 425 -19.16 1.62 -17.21
C PHE A 425 -20.27 2.43 -16.52
N ALA A 426 -20.41 3.71 -16.84
CA ALA A 426 -21.46 4.57 -16.29
C ALA A 426 -22.86 4.03 -16.58
N PHE A 427 -23.10 3.57 -17.81
CA PHE A 427 -24.36 2.94 -18.20
C PHE A 427 -24.60 1.62 -17.47
N SER A 428 -23.56 0.79 -17.31
CA SER A 428 -23.66 -0.45 -16.53
C SER A 428 -23.98 -0.18 -15.05
N LEU A 429 -23.37 0.85 -14.48
CA LEU A 429 -23.64 1.30 -13.11
C LEU A 429 -25.08 1.82 -12.98
N PHE A 430 -25.54 2.63 -13.93
CA PHE A 430 -26.92 3.11 -13.99
C PHE A 430 -27.91 1.94 -13.98
N LEU A 431 -27.72 0.96 -14.88
CA LEU A 431 -28.59 -0.22 -14.94
C LEU A 431 -28.55 -1.05 -13.66
N ALA A 432 -27.38 -1.21 -13.03
CA ALA A 432 -27.25 -1.91 -11.75
C ALA A 432 -28.04 -1.19 -10.63
N ILE A 433 -27.97 0.14 -10.57
CA ILE A 433 -28.74 0.94 -9.61
C ILE A 433 -30.25 0.78 -9.87
N MET A 434 -30.68 0.88 -11.13
CA MET A 434 -32.10 0.69 -11.50
C MET A 434 -32.60 -0.72 -11.14
N ALA A 435 -31.79 -1.76 -11.41
CA ALA A 435 -32.13 -3.13 -11.07
C ALA A 435 -32.25 -3.36 -9.55
N LEU A 436 -31.34 -2.78 -8.75
CA LEU A 436 -31.39 -2.83 -7.28
C LEU A 436 -32.65 -2.18 -6.72
N GLY A 437 -33.12 -1.09 -7.33
CA GLY A 437 -34.38 -0.42 -6.98
C GLY A 437 -35.61 -0.93 -7.71
N ARG A 438 -35.51 -2.06 -8.44
CA ARG A 438 -36.62 -2.66 -9.21
C ARG A 438 -37.30 -1.69 -10.19
N PHE A 439 -36.56 -0.71 -10.70
CA PHE A 439 -37.08 0.36 -11.55
C PHE A 439 -38.25 1.15 -10.92
N ALA A 440 -38.35 1.16 -9.59
CA ALA A 440 -39.45 1.79 -8.84
C ALA A 440 -39.16 3.24 -8.40
N PHE A 441 -38.00 3.80 -8.76
CA PHE A 441 -37.65 5.19 -8.42
C PHE A 441 -38.55 6.19 -9.16
N SER A 442 -38.74 7.38 -8.59
CA SER A 442 -39.42 8.46 -9.30
C SER A 442 -38.65 8.87 -10.57
N LEU A 443 -39.39 9.32 -11.60
CA LEU A 443 -38.80 9.77 -12.85
C LEU A 443 -37.74 10.86 -12.64
N GLU A 444 -37.96 11.76 -11.68
CA GLU A 444 -37.00 12.81 -11.32
C GLU A 444 -35.68 12.21 -10.83
N THR A 445 -35.72 11.27 -9.89
CA THR A 445 -34.53 10.61 -9.34
C THR A 445 -33.79 9.81 -10.42
N ILE A 446 -34.50 9.18 -11.35
CA ILE A 446 -33.90 8.47 -12.50
C ILE A 446 -33.15 9.46 -13.40
N LEU A 447 -33.79 10.56 -13.79
CA LEU A 447 -33.20 11.58 -14.67
C LEU A 447 -31.99 12.26 -14.02
N LEU A 448 -32.06 12.57 -12.72
CA LEU A 448 -30.93 13.13 -11.98
C LEU A 448 -29.77 12.14 -11.86
N THR A 449 -30.06 10.86 -11.64
CA THR A 449 -29.02 9.81 -11.61
C THR A 449 -28.33 9.71 -12.97
N ALA A 450 -29.08 9.70 -14.07
CA ALA A 450 -28.53 9.68 -15.41
C ALA A 450 -27.69 10.94 -15.71
N LEU A 451 -28.20 12.13 -15.38
CA LEU A 451 -27.50 13.40 -15.54
C LEU A 451 -26.19 13.42 -14.77
N LEU A 452 -26.18 12.95 -13.52
CA LEU A 452 -25.00 12.87 -12.68
C LEU A 452 -23.94 11.95 -13.31
N LEU A 453 -24.33 10.74 -13.73
CA LEU A 453 -23.40 9.77 -14.31
C LEU A 453 -22.84 10.24 -15.66
N ILE A 454 -23.64 10.92 -16.49
CA ILE A 454 -23.16 11.53 -17.74
C ILE A 454 -22.18 12.67 -17.43
N SER A 455 -22.49 13.51 -16.44
CA SER A 455 -21.63 14.63 -16.02
C SER A 455 -20.28 14.14 -15.48
N LEU A 456 -20.29 13.08 -14.66
CA LEU A 456 -19.08 12.40 -14.17
C LEU A 456 -18.29 11.77 -15.33
N THR A 457 -18.98 11.15 -16.28
CA THR A 457 -18.34 10.59 -17.49
C THR A 457 -17.62 11.69 -18.27
N ALA A 458 -18.26 12.84 -18.49
CA ALA A 458 -17.64 13.98 -19.14
C ALA A 458 -16.43 14.49 -18.35
N LEU A 459 -16.56 14.70 -17.03
CA LEU A 459 -15.49 15.17 -16.16
C LEU A 459 -14.26 14.25 -16.22
N PHE A 460 -14.44 12.95 -15.98
CA PHE A 460 -13.33 12.01 -15.89
C PHE A 460 -12.73 11.62 -17.23
N SER A 461 -13.46 11.80 -18.33
CA SER A 461 -12.90 11.67 -19.67
C SER A 461 -12.15 12.92 -20.12
N PHE A 462 -12.49 14.08 -19.57
CA PHE A 462 -11.90 15.37 -19.93
C PHE A 462 -10.66 15.71 -19.10
N HIS A 463 -10.74 15.62 -17.77
CA HIS A 463 -9.80 16.24 -16.83
C HIS A 463 -8.34 15.80 -17.02
N ASP A 464 -8.06 14.50 -17.08
CA ASP A 464 -6.70 13.98 -17.23
C ASP A 464 -6.08 14.41 -18.57
N LEU A 465 -6.87 14.39 -19.64
CA LEU A 465 -6.45 14.87 -20.96
C LEU A 465 -6.27 16.39 -20.97
N PHE A 466 -7.16 17.14 -20.34
CA PHE A 466 -7.08 18.59 -20.24
C PHE A 466 -5.80 19.04 -19.55
N ILE A 467 -5.52 18.51 -18.36
CA ILE A 467 -4.28 18.81 -17.63
C ILE A 467 -3.08 18.37 -18.47
N TYR A 468 -3.13 17.20 -19.09
CA TYR A 468 -2.06 16.70 -19.94
C TYR A 468 -1.73 17.68 -21.09
N TYR A 469 -2.74 18.20 -21.80
CA TYR A 469 -2.57 19.12 -22.91
C TYR A 469 -2.12 20.52 -22.49
N ILE A 470 -2.62 21.02 -21.35
CA ILE A 470 -2.28 22.36 -20.84
C ILE A 470 -0.90 22.37 -20.20
N LEU A 471 -0.57 21.34 -19.41
CA LEU A 471 0.65 21.34 -18.61
C LEU A 471 1.81 20.56 -19.22
N GLN A 472 1.57 19.61 -20.13
CA GLN A 472 2.57 18.69 -20.70
C GLN A 472 3.60 18.27 -19.61
N PRO A 473 3.22 17.40 -18.67
CA PRO A 473 3.94 17.22 -17.41
C PRO A 473 5.15 16.28 -17.53
N PHE A 474 5.36 15.68 -18.70
CA PHE A 474 6.32 14.60 -18.91
C PHE A 474 7.51 15.07 -19.73
N THR A 475 8.72 14.72 -19.27
CA THR A 475 9.97 14.95 -20.01
C THR A 475 10.27 13.82 -21.00
N LYS A 476 11.32 14.00 -21.81
CA LYS A 476 11.84 12.94 -22.71
C LYS A 476 12.24 11.68 -21.95
N ASP A 477 12.73 11.83 -20.71
CA ASP A 477 13.08 10.71 -19.83
C ASP A 477 11.87 10.11 -19.09
N MET A 478 10.64 10.49 -19.47
CA MET A 478 9.39 10.04 -18.87
C MET A 478 9.24 10.36 -17.38
N GLU A 479 9.96 11.38 -16.89
CA GLU A 479 9.83 11.90 -15.54
C GLU A 479 8.73 12.96 -15.45
N VAL A 480 8.05 13.02 -14.30
CA VAL A 480 7.08 14.08 -14.00
C VAL A 480 7.79 15.12 -13.16
N VAL A 481 8.19 16.20 -13.84
CA VAL A 481 8.90 17.32 -13.21
C VAL A 481 7.93 18.34 -12.63
N ASN A 482 6.72 18.47 -13.18
CA ASN A 482 5.79 19.53 -12.79
C ASN A 482 5.03 19.23 -11.47
N PRO A 483 5.29 19.97 -10.36
CA PRO A 483 4.60 19.78 -9.08
C PRO A 483 3.11 20.11 -9.17
N VAL A 484 2.72 21.05 -10.03
CA VAL A 484 1.32 21.44 -10.26
C VAL A 484 0.54 20.27 -10.86
N TYR A 485 1.14 19.50 -11.76
CA TYR A 485 0.53 18.29 -12.30
C TYR A 485 0.29 17.24 -11.21
N LYS A 486 1.25 17.02 -10.30
CA LYS A 486 1.09 16.07 -9.18
C LYS A 486 -0.05 16.48 -8.26
N PHE A 487 -0.16 17.76 -7.94
CA PHE A 487 -1.25 18.30 -7.14
C PHE A 487 -2.60 18.14 -7.85
N LEU A 488 -2.71 18.60 -9.10
CA LEU A 488 -3.97 18.55 -9.84
C LEU A 488 -4.43 17.12 -10.15
N SER A 489 -3.50 16.21 -10.47
CA SER A 489 -3.82 14.79 -10.68
C SER A 489 -4.34 14.12 -9.40
N GLY A 490 -3.94 14.60 -8.22
CA GLY A 490 -4.47 14.16 -6.92
C GLY A 490 -5.71 14.94 -6.44
N ALA A 491 -6.01 16.09 -7.02
CA ALA A 491 -7.09 16.96 -6.56
C ALA A 491 -8.47 16.32 -6.76
N LEU A 492 -8.71 15.64 -7.89
CA LEU A 492 -9.98 14.93 -8.10
C LEU A 492 -10.23 13.80 -7.11
N TYR A 493 -9.17 13.14 -6.62
CA TYR A 493 -9.32 12.16 -5.54
C TYR A 493 -9.89 12.82 -4.28
N TRP A 494 -9.33 13.97 -3.88
CA TRP A 494 -9.82 14.72 -2.73
C TRP A 494 -11.24 15.22 -2.93
N VAL A 495 -11.56 15.75 -4.12
CA VAL A 495 -12.93 16.17 -4.45
C VAL A 495 -13.89 14.98 -4.34
N ALA A 496 -13.55 13.82 -4.92
CA ALA A 496 -14.37 12.61 -4.85
C ALA A 496 -14.54 12.10 -3.41
N TYR A 497 -13.46 12.13 -2.61
CA TYR A 497 -13.48 11.70 -1.22
C TYR A 497 -14.32 12.62 -0.34
N LEU A 498 -14.15 13.93 -0.47
CA LEU A 498 -14.94 14.92 0.26
C LEU A 498 -16.42 14.85 -0.16
N ASN A 499 -16.71 14.55 -1.43
CA ASN A 499 -18.07 14.36 -1.91
C ASN A 499 -18.83 13.27 -1.13
N ILE A 500 -18.16 12.15 -0.81
CA ILE A 500 -18.74 11.07 0.02
C ILE A 500 -19.07 11.56 1.44
N LYS A 501 -18.33 12.53 1.98
CA LYS A 501 -18.54 13.05 3.33
C LYS A 501 -19.66 14.08 3.42
N LEU A 502 -20.18 14.55 2.28
CA LEU A 502 -21.30 15.47 2.26
C LEU A 502 -22.60 14.67 2.47
N ASP A 503 -23.18 14.77 3.65
CA ASP A 503 -24.49 14.17 3.98
C ASP A 503 -25.64 15.05 3.46
N ILE A 504 -25.60 15.37 2.16
CA ILE A 504 -26.59 16.23 1.49
C ILE A 504 -27.27 15.41 0.39
N GLY A 505 -28.07 14.41 0.78
CA GLY A 505 -28.86 13.61 -0.14
C GLY A 505 -30.12 14.34 -0.62
N SER A 506 -29.97 15.35 -1.49
CA SER A 506 -31.10 16.11 -2.08
C SER A 506 -31.00 16.22 -3.60
N HIS A 507 -32.16 16.32 -4.27
CA HIS A 507 -32.27 16.54 -5.72
C HIS A 507 -31.51 17.79 -6.17
N LEU A 508 -31.66 18.90 -5.43
CA LEU A 508 -30.99 20.17 -5.70
C LEU A 508 -29.47 20.02 -5.69
N TYR A 509 -28.93 19.29 -4.71
CA TYR A 509 -27.49 19.04 -4.63
C TYR A 509 -26.97 18.27 -5.85
N ILE A 510 -27.66 17.19 -6.25
CA ILE A 510 -27.27 16.38 -7.42
C ILE A 510 -27.36 17.19 -8.72
N LEU A 511 -28.38 18.03 -8.85
CA LEU A 511 -28.51 18.94 -9.98
C LEU A 511 -27.34 19.93 -10.04
N LEU A 512 -27.05 20.61 -8.93
CA LEU A 512 -25.98 21.61 -8.84
C LEU A 512 -24.60 21.01 -9.12
N ILE A 513 -24.28 19.85 -8.54
CA ILE A 513 -22.97 19.21 -8.76
C ILE A 513 -22.84 18.75 -10.23
N SER A 514 -23.92 18.26 -10.83
CA SER A 514 -23.95 17.86 -12.25
C SER A 514 -23.69 19.06 -13.17
N ILE A 515 -24.40 20.16 -12.94
CA ILE A 515 -24.20 21.41 -13.68
C ILE A 515 -22.76 21.90 -13.50
N ALA A 516 -22.23 21.92 -12.26
CA ALA A 516 -20.86 22.35 -11.99
C ALA A 516 -19.82 21.54 -12.78
N MET A 517 -20.01 20.22 -12.90
CA MET A 517 -19.12 19.36 -13.68
C MET A 517 -19.19 19.64 -15.18
N ILE A 518 -20.40 19.83 -15.72
CA ILE A 518 -20.59 20.22 -17.13
C ILE A 518 -19.94 21.57 -17.38
N THR A 519 -20.18 22.56 -16.52
CA THR A 519 -19.57 23.89 -16.60
C THR A 519 -18.05 23.82 -16.57
N TYR A 520 -17.46 23.00 -15.67
CA TYR A 520 -16.02 22.77 -15.64
C TYR A 520 -15.48 22.25 -16.97
N VAL A 521 -16.13 21.25 -17.57
CA VAL A 521 -15.74 20.69 -18.87
C VAL A 521 -15.89 21.72 -19.98
N SER A 522 -16.98 22.48 -20.01
CA SER A 522 -17.23 23.52 -21.02
C SER A 522 -16.20 24.65 -20.96
N ILE A 523 -15.95 25.21 -19.77
CA ILE A 523 -14.97 26.27 -19.56
C ILE A 523 -13.55 25.74 -19.85
N GLY A 524 -13.24 24.53 -19.37
CA GLY A 524 -11.96 23.89 -19.63
C GLY A 524 -11.72 23.68 -21.13
N TYR A 525 -12.73 23.23 -21.87
CA TYR A 525 -12.64 23.05 -23.32
C TYR A 525 -12.37 24.37 -24.03
N TRP A 526 -13.06 25.44 -23.64
CA TRP A 526 -12.81 26.78 -24.19
C TRP A 526 -11.38 27.27 -23.92
N ILE A 527 -10.85 27.04 -22.71
CA ILE A 527 -9.44 27.33 -22.38
C ILE A 527 -8.50 26.50 -23.25
N LEU A 528 -8.80 25.22 -23.45
CA LEU A 528 -8.00 24.28 -24.23
C LEU A 528 -7.83 24.74 -25.69
N LEU A 529 -8.90 25.24 -26.32
CA LEU A 529 -8.86 25.77 -27.69
C LEU A 529 -7.82 26.89 -27.87
N LYS A 530 -7.60 27.70 -26.83
CA LYS A 530 -6.66 28.83 -26.88
C LYS A 530 -5.26 28.46 -26.40
N LYS A 531 -5.15 27.67 -25.32
CA LYS A 531 -3.89 27.45 -24.61
C LYS A 531 -3.12 26.22 -25.06
N ALA A 532 -3.79 25.12 -25.41
CA ALA A 532 -3.09 23.90 -25.80
C ALA A 532 -2.13 24.08 -26.99
N PRO A 533 -2.44 24.88 -28.04
CA PRO A 533 -1.50 25.13 -29.13
C PRO A 533 -0.20 25.83 -28.70
N GLN A 534 -0.23 26.56 -27.59
CA GLN A 534 0.92 27.28 -27.03
C GLN A 534 1.75 26.39 -26.10
N THR A 535 1.09 25.50 -25.35
CA THR A 535 1.70 24.76 -24.24
C THR A 535 2.04 23.30 -24.56
N PHE A 536 1.40 22.70 -25.55
CA PHE A 536 1.55 21.28 -25.88
C PHE A 536 2.80 21.02 -26.73
N ARG A 537 3.97 21.07 -26.08
CA ARG A 537 5.30 20.86 -26.67
C ARG A 537 6.16 20.09 -25.67
N LEU A 538 7.14 19.31 -26.15
CA LEU A 538 8.09 18.64 -25.27
C LEU A 538 8.86 19.66 -24.42
N LYS A 539 8.83 19.46 -23.10
CA LYS A 539 9.68 20.18 -22.16
C LYS A 539 11.03 19.48 -22.05
N GLU A 540 12.09 20.27 -22.13
CA GLU A 540 13.46 19.84 -21.88
C GLU A 540 13.67 19.47 -20.41
#